data_AF-A0A2H6N4E4-F1
#
_entry.id   AF-A0A2H6N4E4-F1
#
_cell.length_a   1.000
_cell.length_b   1.000
_cell.length_c   1.000
_cell.angle_alpha   90.00
_cell.angle_beta   90.00
_cell.angle_gamma   90.00
#
_symmetry.space_group_name_H-M   'P 1'
#
loop_
_entity.id
_entity.type
_entity.pdbx_description
1 polymer ?
#
loop_
_entity_poly.entity_id
_entity_poly.type
_entity_poly.pdbx_seq_one_letter_code
_entity_poly.pdbx_strand_id
1 'polypeptide(L)'
;MVDFTVAATVVYLITEVYYTWMKPSQEMNISIVWCFLVLAFAIKILFSLTTHYFKVEEGGERSVCVTFGFFFFVKAMVILIVTENYLEFGLESGFSNFSESAVQFFEKQGLESQGPVSKLTFKLFLAILCSLIGAFLTFPGLRLAQMHLDALSLTTEKITQTLLHINFLAPLLMVLLWVKPITKDYMMNPPLGKENVPLMSEATFDTLRLWIIILLCALRLAMMRSHLQAYLNLAQKCVDQMKKEVGRISTVELQKMVARVFYYLCIIALQYVAPLVMLLHMTLLLKTLGNYSWGIYPELTSDLPPEDSAQSSSVNSESSTDDRKMKVTVIQLTMALASLKNIFTPLLFRGLLSFLTWWIAACLFSTSLFGLFYHQYLTVA
;
A
#
# COMPACT_ATOMS: atom_id res chain seq x y z
N MET A 1 -11.32 -12.53 -1.09
CA MET A 1 -10.33 -11.46 -0.81
C MET A 1 -10.72 -10.72 0.46
N VAL A 2 -11.89 -10.07 0.51
CA VAL A 2 -12.33 -9.29 1.68
C VAL A 2 -12.31 -10.11 2.97
N ASP A 3 -12.89 -11.32 2.98
CA ASP A 3 -12.89 -12.17 4.19
C ASP A 3 -11.46 -12.54 4.64
N PHE A 4 -10.59 -12.86 3.69
CA PHE A 4 -9.18 -13.15 3.97
C PHE A 4 -8.44 -11.94 4.51
N THR A 5 -8.71 -10.74 3.98
CA THR A 5 -8.15 -9.48 4.48
C THR A 5 -8.59 -9.21 5.93
N VAL A 6 -9.88 -9.43 6.24
CA VAL A 6 -10.38 -9.27 7.62
C VAL A 6 -9.70 -10.26 8.55
N ALA A 7 -9.63 -11.53 8.17
CA ALA A 7 -8.93 -12.56 8.93
C ALA A 7 -7.45 -12.22 9.15
N ALA A 8 -6.72 -11.80 8.10
CA ALA A 8 -5.33 -11.40 8.19
C ALA A 8 -5.12 -10.17 9.10
N THR A 9 -6.03 -9.19 9.03
CA THR A 9 -6.00 -8.01 9.90
C THR A 9 -6.23 -8.41 11.36
N VAL A 10 -7.18 -9.31 11.64
CA VAL A 10 -7.43 -9.85 12.98
C VAL A 10 -6.22 -10.62 13.50
N VAL A 11 -5.63 -11.50 12.67
CA VAL A 11 -4.39 -12.23 13.01
C VAL A 11 -3.27 -11.24 13.35
N TYR A 12 -3.10 -10.19 12.54
CA TYR A 12 -2.11 -9.15 12.81
C TYR A 12 -2.34 -8.44 14.15
N LEU A 13 -3.59 -8.05 14.45
CA LEU A 13 -3.93 -7.38 15.72
C LEU A 13 -3.68 -8.30 16.93
N ILE A 14 -4.06 -9.57 16.84
CA ILE A 14 -3.80 -10.55 17.90
C ILE A 14 -2.30 -10.74 18.11
N THR A 15 -1.53 -10.87 17.02
CA THR A 15 -0.09 -11.01 17.10
C THR A 15 0.56 -9.76 17.71
N GLU A 16 0.10 -8.57 17.35
CA GLU A 16 0.58 -7.31 17.95
C GLU A 16 0.34 -7.25 19.47
N VAL A 17 -0.85 -7.65 19.93
CA VAL A 17 -1.17 -7.73 21.35
C VAL A 17 -0.27 -8.76 22.05
N TYR A 18 -0.06 -9.93 21.43
CA TYR A 18 0.83 -10.97 21.94
C TYR A 18 2.28 -10.50 22.07
N TYR A 19 2.85 -9.87 21.03
CA TYR A 19 4.22 -9.35 21.07
C TYR A 19 4.38 -8.22 22.09
N THR A 20 3.34 -7.42 22.31
CA THR A 20 3.35 -6.37 23.34
C THR A 20 3.43 -6.95 24.75
N TRP A 21 2.74 -8.07 25.02
CA TRP A 21 2.72 -8.68 26.35
C TRP A 21 3.87 -9.66 26.61
N MET A 22 4.21 -10.50 25.65
CA MET A 22 5.14 -11.63 25.86
C MET A 22 6.58 -11.35 25.45
N LYS A 23 6.84 -10.30 24.65
CA LYS A 23 8.17 -9.94 24.10
C LYS A 23 9.02 -11.15 23.62
N PRO A 24 8.49 -12.05 22.77
CA PRO A 24 9.25 -13.20 22.30
C PRO A 24 10.42 -12.74 21.41
N SER A 25 11.65 -13.12 21.76
CA SER A 25 12.89 -12.67 21.08
C SER A 25 13.30 -13.52 19.87
N GLN A 26 12.79 -14.75 19.74
CA GLN A 26 13.22 -15.71 18.70
C GLN A 26 12.12 -16.17 17.72
N GLU A 27 10.88 -15.73 17.87
CA GLU A 27 9.77 -16.20 17.02
C GLU A 27 9.58 -15.35 15.76
N MET A 28 9.41 -16.02 14.61
CA MET A 28 9.04 -15.36 13.36
C MET A 28 7.60 -14.86 13.45
N ASN A 29 7.41 -13.57 13.23
CA ASN A 29 6.08 -12.98 13.23
C ASN A 29 5.27 -13.47 12.02
N ILE A 30 4.39 -14.45 12.27
CA ILE A 30 3.52 -15.06 11.25
C ILE A 30 2.64 -14.01 10.55
N SER A 31 2.25 -12.92 11.23
CA SER A 31 1.35 -11.92 10.66
C SER A 31 1.93 -11.21 9.44
N ILE A 32 3.26 -11.11 9.34
CA ILE A 32 3.97 -10.56 8.19
C ILE A 32 3.65 -11.37 6.92
N VAL A 33 3.65 -12.71 7.03
CA VAL A 33 3.33 -13.61 5.91
C VAL A 33 1.88 -13.41 5.47
N TRP A 34 0.95 -13.30 6.41
CA TRP A 34 -0.45 -13.01 6.11
C TRP A 34 -0.61 -11.67 5.41
N CYS A 35 0.12 -10.63 5.82
CA CYS A 35 0.09 -9.34 5.15
C CYS A 35 0.60 -9.42 3.70
N PHE A 36 1.71 -10.14 3.45
CA PHE A 36 2.19 -10.35 2.08
C PHE A 36 1.21 -11.14 1.22
N LEU A 37 0.55 -12.16 1.78
CA LEU A 37 -0.50 -12.92 1.08
C LEU A 37 -1.69 -12.03 0.70
N VAL A 38 -2.11 -11.13 1.60
CA VAL A 38 -3.17 -10.14 1.30
C VAL A 38 -2.75 -9.24 0.15
N LEU A 39 -1.52 -8.72 0.15
CA LEU A 39 -0.99 -7.91 -0.94
C LEU A 39 -0.95 -8.68 -2.27
N ALA A 40 -0.50 -9.94 -2.25
CA ALA A 40 -0.48 -10.80 -3.42
C ALA A 40 -1.90 -11.03 -3.99
N PHE A 41 -2.89 -11.26 -3.13
CA PHE A 41 -4.28 -11.37 -3.56
C PHE A 41 -4.83 -10.06 -4.12
N ALA A 42 -4.51 -8.92 -3.51
CA ALA A 42 -4.95 -7.61 -4.02
C ALA A 42 -4.36 -7.34 -5.41
N ILE A 43 -3.06 -7.58 -5.61
CA ILE A 43 -2.39 -7.44 -6.91
C ILE A 43 -2.98 -8.42 -7.93
N LYS A 44 -3.21 -9.69 -7.55
CA LYS A 44 -3.84 -10.69 -8.43
C LYS A 44 -5.23 -10.24 -8.89
N ILE A 45 -6.05 -9.71 -7.98
CA ILE A 45 -7.39 -9.22 -8.31
C ILE A 45 -7.29 -8.02 -9.26
N LEU A 46 -6.44 -7.05 -8.98
CA LEU A 46 -6.24 -5.90 -9.87
C LEU A 46 -5.75 -6.32 -11.26
N PHE A 47 -4.78 -7.23 -11.33
CA PHE A 47 -4.32 -7.80 -12.60
C PHE A 47 -5.45 -8.51 -13.36
N SER A 48 -6.26 -9.31 -12.66
CA SER A 48 -7.42 -9.99 -13.28
C SER A 48 -8.44 -8.99 -13.81
N LEU A 49 -8.68 -7.89 -13.09
CA LEU A 49 -9.58 -6.81 -13.51
C LEU A 49 -9.03 -6.08 -14.72
N THR A 50 -7.76 -5.68 -14.70
CA THR A 50 -7.07 -5.09 -15.86
C THR A 50 -7.13 -6.02 -17.07
N THR A 51 -6.88 -7.32 -16.89
CA THR A 51 -6.98 -8.29 -17.99
C THR A 51 -8.39 -8.36 -18.58
N HIS A 52 -9.43 -8.21 -17.76
CA HIS A 52 -10.81 -8.17 -18.24
C HIS A 52 -11.07 -6.92 -19.12
N TYR A 53 -10.62 -5.74 -18.70
CA TYR A 53 -10.67 -4.52 -19.52
C TYR A 53 -9.89 -4.69 -20.84
N PHE A 54 -8.79 -5.44 -20.81
CA PHE A 54 -8.02 -5.73 -22.00
C PHE A 54 -8.66 -6.73 -22.96
N LYS A 55 -9.73 -7.44 -22.56
CA LYS A 55 -10.42 -8.39 -23.46
C LYS A 55 -11.58 -7.75 -24.22
N VAL A 56 -12.05 -6.59 -23.79
CA VAL A 56 -13.11 -5.85 -24.50
C VAL A 56 -12.53 -5.38 -25.85
N GLU A 57 -13.11 -5.84 -26.97
CA GLU A 57 -12.59 -5.60 -28.33
C GLU A 57 -12.94 -4.21 -28.89
N GLU A 58 -14.04 -3.62 -28.43
CA GLU A 58 -14.55 -2.32 -28.94
C GLU A 58 -14.13 -1.11 -28.08
N GLY A 59 -13.28 -1.31 -27.06
CA GLY A 59 -12.94 -0.28 -26.07
C GLY A 59 -11.52 0.30 -26.19
N GLY A 60 -11.41 1.64 -26.07
CA GLY A 60 -10.12 2.35 -25.90
C GLY A 60 -9.41 2.10 -24.56
N GLU A 61 -9.98 1.24 -23.71
CA GLU A 61 -9.52 0.93 -22.35
C GLU A 61 -8.08 0.38 -22.33
N ARG A 62 -7.72 -0.47 -23.31
CA ARG A 62 -6.36 -0.99 -23.48
C ARG A 62 -5.34 0.15 -23.64
N SER A 63 -5.67 1.08 -24.53
CA SER A 63 -4.82 2.24 -24.81
C SER A 63 -4.67 3.11 -23.55
N VAL A 64 -5.78 3.43 -22.88
CA VAL A 64 -5.76 4.19 -21.62
C VAL A 64 -4.84 3.54 -20.58
N CYS A 65 -4.98 2.23 -20.34
CA CYS A 65 -4.14 1.56 -19.35
C CYS A 65 -2.66 1.57 -19.70
N VAL A 66 -2.30 1.38 -20.97
CA VAL A 66 -0.90 1.44 -21.45
C VAL A 66 -0.34 2.86 -21.31
N THR A 67 -1.12 3.87 -21.72
CA THR A 67 -0.73 5.28 -21.58
C THR A 67 -0.48 5.66 -20.12
N PHE A 68 -1.37 5.26 -19.21
CA PHE A 68 -1.17 5.50 -17.78
C PHE A 68 0.03 4.71 -17.22
N GLY A 69 0.27 3.48 -17.68
CA GLY A 69 1.47 2.73 -17.31
C GLY A 69 2.76 3.49 -17.68
N PHE A 70 2.82 4.03 -18.90
CA PHE A 70 3.96 4.85 -19.34
C PHE A 70 4.06 6.18 -18.55
N PHE A 71 2.94 6.86 -18.34
CA PHE A 71 2.88 8.07 -17.50
C PHE A 71 3.43 7.80 -16.09
N PHE A 72 3.04 6.69 -15.47
CA PHE A 72 3.52 6.30 -14.15
C PHE A 72 4.98 5.87 -14.14
N PHE A 73 5.48 5.27 -15.22
CA PHE A 73 6.91 4.98 -15.37
C PHE A 73 7.74 6.27 -15.36
N VAL A 74 7.36 7.25 -16.19
CA VAL A 74 8.05 8.56 -16.26
C VAL A 74 7.95 9.28 -14.92
N LYS A 75 6.75 9.31 -14.31
CA LYS A 75 6.54 9.90 -12.98
C LYS A 75 7.41 9.23 -11.92
N ALA A 76 7.54 7.90 -11.94
CA ALA A 76 8.38 7.17 -11.00
C ALA A 76 9.86 7.55 -11.15
N MET A 77 10.35 7.64 -12.40
CA MET A 77 11.72 8.05 -12.68
C MET A 77 12.02 9.46 -12.15
N VAL A 78 11.12 10.42 -12.36
CA VAL A 78 11.27 11.78 -11.82
C VAL A 78 11.36 11.74 -10.29
N ILE A 79 10.45 11.03 -9.63
CA ILE A 79 10.42 10.96 -8.16
C ILE A 79 11.64 10.24 -7.58
N LEU A 80 12.14 9.17 -8.21
CA LEU A 80 13.32 8.42 -7.74
C LEU A 80 14.65 9.20 -7.89
N ILE A 81 14.64 10.30 -8.65
CA ILE A 81 15.75 11.24 -8.77
C ILE A 81 15.68 12.32 -7.67
N VAL A 82 14.49 12.62 -7.14
CA VAL A 82 14.31 13.64 -6.10
C VAL A 82 15.10 13.26 -4.85
N THR A 83 15.85 14.22 -4.31
CA THR A 83 16.68 14.04 -3.12
C THR A 83 15.83 13.79 -1.87
N GLU A 84 16.35 12.98 -0.95
CA GLU A 84 15.73 12.69 0.36
C GLU A 84 15.54 13.94 1.25
N ASN A 85 16.10 15.08 0.88
CA ASN A 85 15.89 16.38 1.53
C ASN A 85 14.47 16.91 1.33
N TYR A 86 13.78 16.52 0.25
CA TYR A 86 12.40 16.95 -0.02
C TYR A 86 11.39 15.84 0.32
N LEU A 87 11.71 14.59 -0.01
CA LEU A 87 10.85 13.43 0.21
C LEU A 87 11.53 12.45 1.18
N GLU A 88 10.94 12.27 2.36
CA GLU A 88 11.51 11.46 3.43
C GLU A 88 11.21 9.97 3.28
N PHE A 89 11.70 9.34 2.22
CA PHE A 89 11.52 7.89 2.07
C PHE A 89 12.58 7.10 2.85
N GLY A 90 13.85 7.54 2.83
CA GLY A 90 14.97 6.74 3.34
C GLY A 90 15.35 5.58 2.40
N LEU A 91 15.10 5.74 1.10
CA LEU A 91 15.32 4.72 0.08
C LEU A 91 16.80 4.58 -0.28
N GLU A 92 17.53 5.69 -0.37
CA GLU A 92 18.96 5.73 -0.71
C GLU A 92 19.81 5.24 0.46
N SER A 93 19.47 5.64 1.68
CA SER A 93 20.08 5.14 2.92
C SER A 93 19.79 3.65 3.14
N GLY A 94 18.53 3.22 2.96
CA GLY A 94 18.14 1.81 3.00
C GLY A 94 18.86 0.95 1.96
N PHE A 95 18.97 1.43 0.71
CA PHE A 95 19.69 0.72 -0.34
C PHE A 95 21.19 0.64 -0.06
N SER A 96 21.81 1.73 0.42
CA SER A 96 23.25 1.73 0.72
C SER A 96 23.57 0.75 1.84
N ASN A 97 22.75 0.70 2.90
CA ASN A 97 22.91 -0.26 3.99
C ASN A 97 22.67 -1.72 3.54
N PHE A 98 21.69 -1.96 2.66
CA PHE A 98 21.49 -3.27 2.05
C PHE A 98 22.70 -3.68 1.20
N SER A 99 23.21 -2.78 0.37
CA SER A 99 24.36 -3.06 -0.49
C SER A 99 25.60 -3.41 0.33
N GLU A 100 25.86 -2.65 1.41
CA GLU A 100 26.96 -2.94 2.33
C GLU A 100 26.78 -4.29 3.04
N SER A 101 25.59 -4.54 3.58
CA SER A 101 25.28 -5.80 4.28
C SER A 101 25.39 -7.01 3.35
N ALA A 102 25.01 -6.85 2.07
CA ALA A 102 25.11 -7.89 1.08
C ALA A 102 26.56 -8.15 0.64
N VAL A 103 27.39 -7.10 0.49
CA VAL A 103 28.84 -7.28 0.23
C VAL A 103 29.50 -8.05 1.37
N GLN A 104 29.26 -7.65 2.62
CA GLN A 104 29.79 -8.37 3.80
C GLN A 104 29.32 -9.84 3.84
N PHE A 105 28.11 -10.13 3.38
CA PHE A 105 27.60 -11.50 3.28
C PHE A 105 28.33 -12.32 2.20
N PHE A 106 28.54 -11.75 1.00
CA PHE A 106 29.26 -12.43 -0.08
C PHE A 106 30.74 -12.67 0.28
N GLU A 107 31.39 -11.71 0.93
CA GLU A 107 32.76 -11.87 1.45
C GLU A 107 32.84 -13.03 2.45
N LYS A 108 31.88 -13.15 3.38
CA LYS A 108 31.79 -14.28 4.32
C LYS A 108 31.55 -15.62 3.62
N GLN A 109 30.96 -15.62 2.43
CA GLN A 109 30.77 -16.82 1.61
C GLN A 109 31.96 -17.12 0.67
N GLY A 110 33.03 -16.32 0.71
CA GLY A 110 34.22 -16.50 -0.13
C GLY A 110 34.01 -16.12 -1.60
N LEU A 111 32.96 -15.34 -1.90
CA LEU A 111 32.68 -14.85 -3.24
C LEU A 111 33.22 -13.41 -3.36
N GLU A 112 34.23 -13.19 -4.23
CA GLU A 112 34.65 -11.85 -4.61
C GLU A 112 33.54 -11.19 -5.45
N SER A 113 32.72 -10.34 -4.83
CA SER A 113 31.61 -9.70 -5.50
C SER A 113 31.87 -8.22 -5.73
N GLN A 114 31.89 -7.80 -7.00
CA GLN A 114 31.57 -6.42 -7.35
C GLN A 114 30.09 -6.21 -6.99
N GLY A 115 29.81 -5.58 -5.84
CA GLY A 115 28.52 -5.12 -5.32
C GLY A 115 27.21 -5.64 -5.96
N PRO A 116 26.22 -6.14 -5.18
CA PRO A 116 25.10 -6.96 -5.70
C PRO A 116 24.26 -6.33 -6.82
N VAL A 117 24.06 -5.01 -6.83
CA VAL A 117 23.23 -4.28 -7.81
C VAL A 117 23.69 -2.81 -7.88
N SER A 118 23.72 -2.18 -9.06
CA SER A 118 23.98 -0.74 -9.17
C SER A 118 22.77 0.09 -8.69
N LYS A 119 23.00 1.29 -8.12
CA LYS A 119 21.94 2.23 -7.70
C LYS A 119 20.92 2.50 -8.82
N LEU A 120 21.41 2.65 -10.06
CA LEU A 120 20.58 2.86 -11.23
C LEU A 120 19.68 1.65 -11.51
N THR A 121 20.25 0.44 -11.47
CA THR A 121 19.51 -0.80 -11.69
C THR A 121 18.40 -0.97 -10.64
N PHE A 122 18.68 -0.69 -9.38
CA PHE A 122 17.68 -0.70 -8.30
C PHE A 122 16.53 0.29 -8.58
N LYS A 123 16.85 1.54 -8.93
CA LYS A 123 15.85 2.55 -9.27
C LYS A 123 15.04 2.16 -10.51
N LEU A 124 15.66 1.54 -11.51
CA LEU A 124 14.98 1.07 -12.72
C LEU A 124 13.98 -0.05 -12.41
N PHE A 125 14.36 -1.07 -11.63
CA PHE A 125 13.44 -2.12 -11.21
C PHE A 125 12.26 -1.56 -10.41
N LEU A 126 12.54 -0.63 -9.50
CA LEU A 126 11.52 0.03 -8.71
C LEU A 126 10.58 0.88 -9.59
N ALA A 127 11.10 1.59 -10.59
CA ALA A 127 10.30 2.34 -11.55
C ALA A 127 9.37 1.44 -12.39
N ILE A 128 9.84 0.26 -12.81
CA ILE A 128 9.02 -0.73 -13.53
C ILE A 128 7.89 -1.25 -12.62
N LEU A 129 8.21 -1.58 -11.35
CA LEU A 129 7.19 -1.97 -10.37
C LEU A 129 6.15 -0.87 -10.16
N CYS A 130 6.61 0.38 -10.04
CA CYS A 130 5.77 1.56 -9.90
C CYS A 130 4.84 1.78 -11.11
N SER A 131 5.36 1.59 -12.32
CA SER A 131 4.58 1.63 -13.56
C SER A 131 3.48 0.58 -13.56
N LEU A 132 3.79 -0.66 -13.16
CA LEU A 132 2.82 -1.74 -13.10
C LEU A 132 1.71 -1.48 -12.07
N ILE A 133 2.10 -1.05 -10.85
CA ILE A 133 1.14 -0.67 -9.81
C ILE A 133 0.25 0.49 -10.30
N GLY A 134 0.83 1.50 -10.94
CA GLY A 134 0.10 2.63 -11.49
C GLY A 134 -0.89 2.23 -12.58
N ALA A 135 -0.50 1.34 -13.49
CA ALA A 135 -1.39 0.78 -14.52
C ALA A 135 -2.58 0.04 -13.88
N PHE A 136 -2.33 -0.82 -12.89
CA PHE A 136 -3.37 -1.54 -12.17
C PHE A 136 -4.33 -0.64 -11.38
N LEU A 137 -3.85 0.51 -10.89
CA LEU A 137 -4.66 1.49 -10.16
C LEU A 137 -5.34 2.53 -11.05
N THR A 138 -5.15 2.46 -12.38
CA THR A 138 -5.75 3.39 -13.34
C THR A 138 -7.27 3.32 -13.34
N PHE A 139 -7.85 2.16 -13.66
CA PHE A 139 -9.31 2.00 -13.66
C PHE A 139 -9.95 2.20 -12.28
N PRO A 140 -9.41 1.65 -11.17
CA PRO A 140 -9.90 1.96 -9.84
C PRO A 140 -9.99 3.46 -9.53
N GLY A 141 -8.97 4.24 -9.92
CA GLY A 141 -8.97 5.69 -9.66
C GLY A 141 -9.91 6.47 -10.56
N LEU A 142 -9.94 6.18 -11.86
CA LEU A 142 -10.91 6.80 -12.78
C LEU A 142 -12.35 6.54 -12.31
N ARG A 143 -12.63 5.30 -11.92
CA ARG A 143 -13.95 4.89 -11.41
C ARG A 143 -14.29 5.56 -10.08
N LEU A 144 -13.32 5.72 -9.18
CA LEU A 144 -13.50 6.45 -7.93
C LEU A 144 -13.96 7.89 -8.19
N ALA A 145 -13.35 8.57 -9.15
CA ALA A 145 -13.72 9.93 -9.50
C ALA A 145 -15.16 10.03 -10.00
N GLN A 146 -15.58 9.09 -10.86
CA GLN A 146 -16.97 9.01 -11.31
C GLN A 146 -17.94 8.81 -10.13
N MET A 147 -17.66 7.81 -9.28
CA MET A 147 -18.49 7.52 -8.11
C MET A 147 -18.54 8.69 -7.12
N HIS A 148 -17.46 9.46 -7.00
CA HIS A 148 -17.41 10.64 -6.14
C HIS A 148 -18.33 11.76 -6.66
N LEU A 149 -18.25 12.09 -7.95
CA LEU A 149 -19.12 13.10 -8.57
C LEU A 149 -20.60 12.67 -8.50
N ASP A 150 -20.87 11.39 -8.76
CA ASP A 150 -22.21 10.83 -8.64
C ASP A 150 -22.73 10.91 -7.19
N ALA A 151 -21.91 10.53 -6.20
CA ALA A 151 -22.29 10.59 -4.78
C ALA A 151 -22.55 12.02 -4.30
N LEU A 152 -21.75 13.00 -4.76
CA LEU A 152 -21.96 14.41 -4.45
C LEU A 152 -23.29 14.92 -5.02
N SER A 153 -23.65 14.52 -6.24
CA SER A 153 -24.92 14.92 -6.88
C SER A 153 -26.16 14.40 -6.14
N LEU A 154 -26.02 13.28 -5.41
CA LEU A 154 -27.12 12.63 -4.69
C LEU A 154 -27.24 13.09 -3.23
N THR A 155 -26.21 13.74 -2.68
CA THR A 155 -26.14 14.09 -1.26
C THR A 155 -26.54 15.54 -1.04
N THR A 156 -27.55 15.78 -0.20
CA THR A 156 -27.99 17.14 0.18
C THR A 156 -27.37 17.63 1.49
N GLU A 157 -26.95 16.71 2.37
CA GLU A 157 -26.40 17.03 3.68
C GLU A 157 -24.96 17.57 3.61
N LYS A 158 -24.72 18.73 4.22
CA LYS A 158 -23.40 19.38 4.21
C LYS A 158 -22.30 18.55 4.87
N ILE A 159 -22.60 17.83 5.95
CA ILE A 159 -21.62 17.00 6.66
C ILE A 159 -21.17 15.81 5.80
N THR A 160 -22.13 15.16 5.13
CA THR A 160 -21.82 14.04 4.24
C THR A 160 -21.03 14.52 3.00
N GLN A 161 -21.35 15.71 2.47
CA GLN A 161 -20.57 16.33 1.40
C GLN A 161 -19.13 16.63 1.83
N THR A 162 -18.91 17.23 3.01
CA THR A 162 -17.55 17.50 3.50
C THR A 162 -16.77 16.21 3.71
N LEU A 163 -17.37 15.17 4.29
CA LEU A 163 -16.75 13.85 4.44
C LEU A 163 -16.39 13.22 3.08
N LEU A 164 -17.24 13.35 2.06
CA LEU A 164 -16.95 12.89 0.71
C LEU A 164 -15.75 13.61 0.10
N HIS A 165 -15.63 14.93 0.29
CA HIS A 165 -14.47 15.70 -0.18
C HIS A 165 -13.19 15.31 0.56
N ILE A 166 -13.24 15.16 1.88
CA ILE A 166 -12.09 14.69 2.67
C ILE A 166 -11.67 13.28 2.21
N ASN A 167 -12.64 12.39 1.97
CA ASN A 167 -12.36 11.05 1.45
C ASN A 167 -11.71 11.08 0.06
N PHE A 168 -12.16 11.94 -0.85
CA PHE A 168 -11.55 12.11 -2.16
C PHE A 168 -10.13 12.65 -2.08
N LEU A 169 -9.88 13.59 -1.13
CA LEU A 169 -8.57 14.18 -0.89
C LEU A 169 -7.64 13.29 -0.03
N ALA A 170 -8.15 12.22 0.58
CA ALA A 170 -7.38 11.36 1.48
C ALA A 170 -6.05 10.85 0.87
N PRO A 171 -5.97 10.41 -0.40
CA PRO A 171 -4.70 10.01 -1.01
C PRO A 171 -3.70 11.17 -1.12
N LEU A 172 -4.17 12.41 -1.32
CA LEU A 172 -3.30 13.59 -1.28
C LEU A 172 -2.76 13.83 0.12
N LEU A 173 -3.63 13.78 1.14
CA LEU A 173 -3.22 13.93 2.54
C LEU A 173 -2.14 12.90 2.90
N MET A 174 -2.30 11.64 2.47
CA MET A 174 -1.26 10.62 2.65
C MET A 174 0.05 10.99 1.95
N VAL A 175 0.01 11.46 0.70
CA VAL A 175 1.21 11.88 -0.06
C VAL A 175 1.96 13.01 0.64
N LEU A 176 1.25 13.97 1.22
CA LEU A 176 1.84 15.13 1.89
C LEU A 176 2.63 14.76 3.16
N LEU A 177 2.26 13.68 3.87
CA LEU A 177 2.94 13.24 5.10
C LEU A 177 4.42 12.87 4.92
N TRP A 178 4.87 12.60 3.69
CA TRP A 178 6.27 12.31 3.36
C TRP A 178 7.02 13.51 2.76
N VAL A 179 6.33 14.63 2.54
CA VAL A 179 6.95 15.87 2.05
C VAL A 179 7.49 16.63 3.25
N LYS A 180 8.83 16.61 3.44
CA LYS A 180 9.53 17.25 4.56
C LYS A 180 9.16 18.72 4.76
N PRO A 181 9.24 19.59 3.74
CA PRO A 181 8.97 21.03 3.94
C PRO A 181 7.53 21.34 4.34
N ILE A 182 6.58 20.46 4.03
CA ILE A 182 5.16 20.66 4.34
C ILE A 182 4.84 20.19 5.75
N THR A 183 5.41 19.05 6.15
CA THR A 183 5.00 18.38 7.39
C THR A 183 6.09 18.44 8.45
N LYS A 184 7.24 17.81 8.20
CA LYS A 184 8.30 17.63 9.19
C LYS A 184 8.97 18.96 9.55
N ASP A 185 9.34 19.77 8.57
CA ASP A 185 10.00 21.06 8.81
C ASP A 185 9.04 22.06 9.46
N TYR A 186 7.76 22.05 9.07
CA TYR A 186 6.74 22.89 9.70
C TYR A 186 6.47 22.50 11.16
N MET A 187 6.44 21.20 11.49
CA MET A 187 6.17 20.73 12.84
C MET A 187 7.40 20.72 13.76
N MET A 188 8.60 20.49 13.22
CA MET A 188 9.83 20.44 14.02
C MET A 188 10.54 21.78 14.11
N ASN A 189 10.39 22.65 13.11
CA ASN A 189 10.98 23.98 13.07
C ASN A 189 9.93 25.01 12.59
N PRO A 190 8.86 25.27 13.38
CA PRO A 190 7.84 26.22 12.97
C PRO A 190 8.51 27.59 12.72
N PRO A 191 8.35 28.21 11.54
CA PRO A 191 8.97 29.51 11.21
C PRO A 191 8.35 30.69 11.99
N LEU A 192 7.55 30.40 13.03
CA LEU A 192 6.70 31.31 13.80
C LEU A 192 7.27 31.49 15.23
N GLY A 193 8.50 31.99 15.35
CA GLY A 193 9.03 32.39 16.66
C GLY A 193 10.54 32.60 16.71
N LYS A 194 11.01 33.35 17.70
CA LYS A 194 12.45 33.54 18.00
C LYS A 194 13.06 32.33 18.74
N GLU A 195 12.25 31.34 19.11
CA GLU A 195 12.68 30.10 19.76
C GLU A 195 12.16 28.89 18.96
N ASN A 196 13.07 28.15 18.33
CA ASN A 196 12.75 26.91 17.62
C ASN A 196 12.60 25.79 18.67
N VAL A 197 11.43 25.71 19.31
CA VAL A 197 11.09 24.55 20.14
C VAL A 197 10.46 23.49 19.24
N PRO A 198 11.06 22.29 19.11
CA PRO A 198 10.46 21.23 18.30
C PRO A 198 9.13 20.82 18.92
N LEU A 199 8.04 20.95 18.15
CA LEU A 199 6.68 20.70 18.64
C LEU A 199 6.45 19.21 18.93
N MET A 200 7.25 18.33 18.31
CA MET A 200 7.16 16.89 18.46
C MET A 200 8.48 16.17 18.09
N SER A 201 8.75 15.01 18.71
CA SER A 201 9.91 14.16 18.37
C SER A 201 9.70 13.37 17.08
N GLU A 202 10.79 12.88 16.47
CA GLU A 202 10.74 12.11 15.22
C GLU A 202 9.92 10.81 15.35
N ALA A 203 10.10 10.08 16.46
CA ALA A 203 9.38 8.82 16.72
C ALA A 203 7.86 9.03 16.83
N THR A 204 7.43 10.12 17.47
CA THR A 204 6.01 10.45 17.58
C THR A 204 5.43 10.85 16.22
N PHE A 205 6.23 11.48 15.35
CA PHE A 205 5.79 11.85 14.01
C PHE A 205 5.58 10.64 13.11
N ASP A 206 6.50 9.68 13.14
CA ASP A 206 6.33 8.41 12.43
C ASP A 206 5.11 7.64 12.93
N THR A 207 4.86 7.64 14.24
CA THR A 207 3.67 7.02 14.83
C THR A 207 2.38 7.71 14.36
N LEU A 208 2.35 9.05 14.39
CA LEU A 208 1.22 9.86 13.93
C LEU A 208 0.93 9.64 12.44
N ARG A 209 1.96 9.54 11.60
CA ARG A 209 1.85 9.22 10.17
C ARG A 209 1.11 7.90 9.96
N LEU A 210 1.48 6.83 10.69
CA LEU A 210 0.80 5.53 10.60
C LEU A 210 -0.68 5.61 11.00
N TRP A 211 -0.98 6.31 12.11
CA TRP A 211 -2.36 6.49 12.57
C TRP A 211 -3.22 7.29 11.59
N ILE A 212 -2.68 8.34 10.98
CA ILE A 212 -3.40 9.12 9.97
C ILE A 212 -3.75 8.23 8.77
N ILE A 213 -2.83 7.38 8.31
CA ILE A 213 -3.12 6.48 7.18
C ILE A 213 -4.24 5.50 7.53
N ILE A 214 -4.20 4.91 8.72
CA ILE A 214 -5.27 4.00 9.20
C ILE A 214 -6.60 4.73 9.29
N LEU A 215 -6.63 5.94 9.84
CA LEU A 215 -7.84 6.75 9.97
C LEU A 215 -8.44 7.09 8.60
N LEU A 216 -7.60 7.51 7.64
CA LEU A 216 -8.04 7.78 6.28
C LEU A 216 -8.52 6.52 5.56
N CYS A 217 -7.92 5.36 5.84
CA CYS A 217 -8.41 4.08 5.35
C CYS A 217 -9.80 3.74 5.93
N ALA A 218 -10.00 3.96 7.23
CA ALA A 218 -11.27 3.75 7.91
C ALA A 218 -12.37 4.70 7.40
N LEU A 219 -12.04 5.98 7.20
CA LEU A 219 -12.94 6.96 6.58
C LEU A 219 -13.39 6.48 5.20
N ARG A 220 -12.46 5.93 4.40
CA ARG A 220 -12.77 5.41 3.07
C ARG A 220 -13.69 4.19 3.11
N LEU A 221 -13.52 3.28 4.07
CA LEU A 221 -14.48 2.19 4.28
C LEU A 221 -15.86 2.72 4.69
N ALA A 222 -15.91 3.71 5.58
CA ALA A 222 -17.18 4.30 6.02
C ALA A 222 -17.95 4.93 4.84
N MET A 223 -17.24 5.58 3.92
CA MET A 223 -17.83 6.19 2.72
C MET A 223 -18.09 5.20 1.57
N MET A 224 -17.74 3.92 1.71
CA MET A 224 -17.94 2.91 0.66
C MET A 224 -19.41 2.76 0.26
N ARG A 225 -20.32 2.74 1.26
CA ARG A 225 -21.75 2.59 1.01
C ARG A 225 -22.30 3.71 0.12
N SER A 226 -21.93 4.95 0.39
CA SER A 226 -22.35 6.11 -0.39
C SER A 226 -21.86 6.06 -1.83
N HIS A 227 -20.61 5.66 -2.05
CA HIS A 227 -20.05 5.52 -3.42
C HIS A 227 -20.68 4.36 -4.20
N LEU A 228 -20.90 3.20 -3.55
CA LEU A 228 -21.54 2.06 -4.21
C LEU A 228 -23.03 2.32 -4.49
N GLN A 229 -23.72 3.04 -3.60
CA GLN A 229 -25.10 3.46 -3.85
C GLN A 229 -25.17 4.42 -5.04
N ALA A 230 -24.22 5.35 -5.14
CA ALA A 230 -24.12 6.24 -6.28
C ALA A 230 -23.92 5.48 -7.60
N TYR A 231 -23.11 4.42 -7.57
CA TYR A 231 -22.96 3.50 -8.70
C TYR A 231 -24.27 2.78 -9.06
N LEU A 232 -24.99 2.24 -8.08
CA LEU A 232 -26.27 1.57 -8.33
C LEU A 232 -27.32 2.51 -8.95
N ASN A 233 -27.31 3.78 -8.54
CA ASN A 233 -28.19 4.80 -9.08
C ASN A 233 -27.87 5.16 -10.54
N LEU A 234 -26.75 4.68 -11.11
CA LEU A 234 -26.47 4.81 -12.54
C LEU A 234 -27.55 4.11 -13.39
N ALA A 235 -28.08 2.98 -12.93
CA ALA A 235 -29.17 2.31 -13.62
C ALA A 235 -30.39 3.24 -13.75
N GLN A 236 -30.76 3.93 -12.67
CA GLN A 236 -31.85 4.89 -12.67
C GLN A 236 -31.60 6.04 -13.64
N LYS A 237 -30.38 6.63 -13.63
CA LYS A 237 -29.99 7.69 -14.58
C LYS A 237 -30.12 7.24 -16.03
N CYS A 238 -29.68 6.02 -16.36
CA CYS A 238 -29.80 5.47 -17.70
C CYS A 238 -31.28 5.27 -18.11
N VAL A 239 -32.13 4.78 -17.20
CA VAL A 239 -33.58 4.66 -17.46
C VAL A 239 -34.20 6.03 -17.74
N ASP A 240 -33.86 7.05 -16.94
CA ASP A 240 -34.40 8.40 -17.09
C ASP A 240 -33.88 9.11 -18.34
N GLN A 241 -32.69 8.77 -18.82
CA GLN A 241 -32.18 9.21 -20.11
C GLN A 241 -32.92 8.54 -21.27
N MET A 242 -33.11 7.21 -21.22
CA MET A 242 -33.86 6.48 -22.23
C MET A 242 -35.29 7.02 -22.37
N LYS A 243 -35.97 7.36 -21.27
CA LYS A 243 -37.31 8.00 -21.31
C LYS A 243 -37.36 9.30 -22.14
N LYS A 244 -36.23 10.00 -22.30
CA LYS A 244 -36.14 11.27 -23.06
C LYS A 244 -35.80 11.04 -24.53
N GLU A 245 -35.30 9.87 -24.89
CA GLU A 245 -34.95 9.53 -26.28
C GLU A 245 -36.21 9.20 -27.07
N VAL A 246 -36.35 9.79 -28.26
CA VAL A 246 -37.49 9.56 -29.13
C VAL A 246 -37.29 8.25 -29.87
N GLY A 247 -37.89 7.17 -29.37
CA GLY A 247 -37.79 5.84 -29.97
C GLY A 247 -38.57 4.78 -29.20
N ARG A 248 -38.88 3.67 -29.86
CA ARG A 248 -39.48 2.51 -29.20
C ARG A 248 -38.38 1.74 -28.46
N ILE A 249 -38.31 1.91 -27.14
CA ILE A 249 -37.32 1.22 -26.31
C ILE A 249 -37.79 -0.22 -26.07
N SER A 250 -36.92 -1.19 -26.35
CA SER A 250 -37.19 -2.59 -26.03
C SER A 250 -37.13 -2.81 -24.52
N THR A 251 -38.16 -3.44 -23.94
CA THR A 251 -38.15 -3.83 -22.52
C THR A 251 -37.00 -4.78 -22.19
N VAL A 252 -36.55 -5.58 -23.17
CA VAL A 252 -35.41 -6.49 -23.03
C VAL A 252 -34.09 -5.73 -22.92
N GLU A 253 -33.91 -4.64 -23.67
CA GLU A 253 -32.71 -3.80 -23.59
C GLU A 253 -32.62 -3.06 -22.26
N LEU A 254 -33.76 -2.55 -21.79
CA LEU A 254 -33.89 -1.93 -20.47
C LEU A 254 -33.49 -2.91 -19.36
N GLN A 255 -34.06 -4.13 -19.37
CA GLN A 255 -33.73 -5.16 -18.39
C GLN A 255 -32.25 -5.56 -18.44
N LYS A 256 -31.67 -5.73 -19.65
CA LYS A 256 -30.25 -6.04 -19.82
C LYS A 256 -29.34 -4.94 -19.27
N MET A 257 -29.68 -3.66 -19.48
CA MET A 257 -28.92 -2.53 -18.97
C MET A 257 -28.92 -2.49 -17.45
N VAL A 258 -30.10 -2.62 -16.83
CA VAL A 258 -30.24 -2.64 -15.36
C VAL A 258 -29.48 -3.84 -14.77
N ALA A 259 -29.68 -5.04 -15.32
CA ALA A 259 -29.00 -6.25 -14.86
C ALA A 259 -27.46 -6.12 -14.95
N ARG A 260 -26.93 -5.51 -16.02
CA ARG A 260 -25.49 -5.28 -16.18
C ARG A 260 -24.91 -4.45 -15.03
N VAL A 261 -25.58 -3.39 -14.61
CA VAL A 261 -25.14 -2.55 -13.48
C VAL A 261 -25.05 -3.39 -12.19
N PHE A 262 -26.05 -4.22 -11.91
CA PHE A 262 -26.05 -5.07 -10.72
C PHE A 262 -24.95 -6.13 -10.75
N TYR A 263 -24.77 -6.85 -11.86
CA TYR A 263 -23.70 -7.85 -11.98
C TYR A 263 -22.30 -7.24 -11.88
N TYR A 264 -22.13 -6.01 -12.35
CA TYR A 264 -20.85 -5.31 -12.30
C TYR A 264 -20.55 -4.69 -10.92
N LEU A 265 -21.54 -4.58 -10.03
CA LEU A 265 -21.37 -4.01 -8.69
C LEU A 265 -20.23 -4.69 -7.90
N CYS A 266 -20.13 -6.02 -7.97
CA CYS A 266 -19.08 -6.76 -7.26
C CYS A 266 -17.67 -6.38 -7.77
N ILE A 267 -17.53 -6.15 -9.07
CA ILE A 267 -16.27 -5.70 -9.67
C ILE A 267 -15.92 -4.30 -9.18
N ILE A 268 -16.90 -3.39 -9.14
CA ILE A 268 -16.70 -2.03 -8.63
C ILE A 268 -16.33 -2.03 -7.14
N ALA A 269 -16.98 -2.87 -6.33
CA ALA A 269 -16.65 -3.02 -4.93
C ALA A 269 -15.20 -3.50 -4.74
N LEU A 270 -14.74 -4.47 -5.55
CA LEU A 270 -13.34 -4.91 -5.54
C LEU A 270 -12.37 -3.80 -5.96
N GLN A 271 -12.70 -3.01 -6.98
CA GLN A 271 -11.88 -1.87 -7.40
C GLN A 271 -11.78 -0.78 -6.33
N TYR A 272 -12.83 -0.60 -5.53
CA TYR A 272 -12.83 0.33 -4.41
C TYR A 272 -11.99 -0.17 -3.24
N VAL A 273 -12.13 -1.46 -2.90
CA VAL A 273 -11.53 -2.06 -1.69
C VAL A 273 -10.07 -2.49 -1.92
N ALA A 274 -9.69 -2.99 -3.09
CA ALA A 274 -8.34 -3.52 -3.32
C ALA A 274 -7.21 -2.49 -3.07
N PRO A 275 -7.27 -1.24 -3.58
CA PRO A 275 -6.22 -0.25 -3.31
C PRO A 275 -6.13 0.16 -1.85
N LEU A 276 -7.28 0.20 -1.17
CA LEU A 276 -7.36 0.46 0.26
C LEU A 276 -6.69 -0.66 1.07
N VAL A 277 -6.97 -1.92 0.72
CA VAL A 277 -6.37 -3.09 1.35
C VAL A 277 -4.85 -3.08 1.16
N MET A 278 -4.39 -2.70 -0.03
CA MET A 278 -2.96 -2.50 -0.30
C MET A 278 -2.35 -1.44 0.62
N LEU A 279 -2.96 -0.26 0.73
CA LEU A 279 -2.48 0.81 1.62
C LEU A 279 -2.43 0.37 3.09
N LEU A 280 -3.50 -0.27 3.58
CA LEU A 280 -3.59 -0.74 4.96
C LEU A 280 -2.47 -1.75 5.25
N HIS A 281 -2.33 -2.79 4.43
CA HIS A 281 -1.36 -3.86 4.69
C HIS A 281 0.09 -3.42 4.43
N MET A 282 0.33 -2.50 3.49
CA MET A 282 1.64 -1.85 3.36
C MET A 282 1.99 -1.04 4.61
N THR A 283 1.02 -0.36 5.23
CA THR A 283 1.22 0.40 6.47
C THR A 283 1.50 -0.52 7.67
N LEU A 284 0.79 -1.65 7.78
CA LEU A 284 1.05 -2.66 8.82
C LEU A 284 2.45 -3.29 8.66
N LEU A 285 2.85 -3.61 7.43
CA LEU A 285 4.20 -4.08 7.13
C LEU A 285 5.25 -3.00 7.43
N LEU A 286 4.99 -1.74 7.08
CA LEU A 286 5.88 -0.62 7.36
C LEU A 286 6.11 -0.49 8.87
N LYS A 287 5.05 -0.64 9.69
CA LYS A 287 5.17 -0.65 11.14
C LYS A 287 6.06 -1.79 11.64
N THR A 288 5.76 -3.02 11.22
CA THR A 288 6.40 -4.23 11.77
C THR A 288 7.83 -4.39 11.29
N LEU A 289 8.07 -4.31 9.97
CA LEU A 289 9.40 -4.47 9.38
C LEU A 289 10.26 -3.23 9.53
N GLY A 290 9.63 -2.06 9.65
CA GLY A 290 10.31 -0.80 9.92
C GLY A 290 10.55 -0.52 11.40
N ASN A 291 10.27 -1.44 12.33
CA ASN A 291 10.46 -1.22 13.77
C ASN A 291 9.87 0.13 14.26
N TYR A 292 8.70 0.52 13.77
CA TYR A 292 7.97 1.66 14.31
C TYR A 292 7.12 1.21 15.51
N SER A 293 6.88 2.14 16.43
CA SER A 293 5.98 1.92 17.57
C SER A 293 4.59 2.48 17.28
N TRP A 294 3.58 1.95 17.97
CA TRP A 294 2.24 2.57 17.96
C TRP A 294 2.13 3.74 18.96
N GLY A 295 3.15 3.96 19.80
CA GLY A 295 3.17 5.03 20.81
C GLY A 295 2.18 4.87 21.96
N ILE A 296 1.48 3.73 22.05
CA ILE A 296 0.45 3.45 23.06
C ILE A 296 1.08 3.04 24.40
N TYR A 297 2.34 2.61 24.40
CA TYR A 297 3.03 2.11 25.58
C TYR A 297 4.36 2.85 25.78
N PRO A 298 4.75 3.19 27.02
CA PRO A 298 6.09 3.70 27.27
C PRO A 298 7.10 2.62 26.87
N GLU A 299 7.94 2.93 25.88
CA GLU A 299 9.13 2.15 25.57
C GLU A 299 10.05 2.19 26.79
N LEU A 300 9.98 1.16 27.65
CA LEU A 300 11.13 0.84 28.49
C LEU A 300 12.24 0.43 27.53
N THR A 301 13.19 1.34 27.34
CA THR A 301 14.47 1.17 26.65
C THR A 301 15.00 -0.25 26.81
N SER A 302 15.03 -0.99 25.72
CA SER A 302 15.61 -2.33 25.66
C SER A 302 17.11 -2.19 25.40
N ASP A 303 17.84 -1.58 26.34
CA ASP A 303 19.29 -1.71 26.41
C ASP A 303 19.59 -3.04 27.12
N LEU A 304 19.89 -4.09 26.33
CA LEU A 304 20.56 -5.28 26.83
C LEU A 304 21.87 -5.48 26.03
N PRO A 305 23.00 -5.73 26.71
CA PRO A 305 24.30 -5.92 26.08
C PRO A 305 24.37 -7.24 25.30
N PRO A 306 25.37 -7.42 24.41
CA PRO A 306 25.48 -8.63 23.59
C PRO A 306 25.73 -9.85 24.47
N GLU A 307 24.83 -10.84 24.42
CA GLU A 307 25.03 -12.13 25.08
C GLU A 307 26.17 -12.90 24.39
N ASP A 308 27.26 -13.07 25.13
CA ASP A 308 28.33 -14.01 24.82
C ASP A 308 27.77 -15.44 24.69
N SER A 309 28.10 -16.08 23.57
CA SER A 309 27.71 -17.45 23.26
C SER A 309 28.44 -18.46 24.15
N ALA A 310 27.82 -18.86 25.27
CA ALA A 310 28.22 -20.05 26.02
C ALA A 310 27.45 -21.28 25.50
N GLN A 311 28.14 -22.12 24.72
CA GLN A 311 27.65 -23.44 24.32
C GLN A 311 27.52 -24.36 25.55
N SER A 312 26.29 -24.68 25.96
CA SER A 312 26.02 -25.82 26.83
C SER A 312 25.66 -27.04 25.98
N SER A 313 26.54 -28.03 25.99
CA SER A 313 26.34 -29.36 25.40
C SER A 313 25.67 -30.30 26.39
N SER A 314 24.58 -30.95 25.97
CA SER A 314 24.02 -32.22 26.49
C SER A 314 22.62 -32.40 25.87
N VAL A 315 22.07 -33.56 25.52
CA VAL A 315 22.44 -34.98 25.61
C VAL A 315 21.57 -35.71 24.56
N ASN A 316 22.06 -36.87 24.10
CA ASN A 316 21.46 -37.77 23.12
C ASN A 316 19.99 -38.15 23.36
N SER A 317 19.22 -38.16 22.27
CA SER A 317 18.07 -39.07 22.09
C SER A 317 18.08 -39.58 20.65
N GLU A 318 18.17 -40.89 20.47
CA GLU A 318 18.09 -41.55 19.16
C GLU A 318 16.74 -41.27 18.50
N SER A 319 16.73 -40.44 17.45
CA SER A 319 15.61 -40.32 16.52
C SER A 319 16.02 -40.84 15.15
N SER A 320 15.08 -41.48 14.46
CA SER A 320 15.20 -42.08 13.14
C SER A 320 15.94 -41.20 12.13
N THR A 321 16.60 -41.83 11.16
CA THR A 321 17.45 -41.20 10.14
C THR A 321 16.74 -40.14 9.29
N ASP A 322 15.41 -40.20 9.20
CA ASP A 322 14.58 -39.22 8.50
C ASP A 322 14.32 -37.95 9.34
N ASP A 323 14.10 -38.11 10.65
CA ASP A 323 13.97 -36.99 11.60
C ASP A 323 15.28 -36.20 11.72
N ARG A 324 16.43 -36.88 11.62
CA ARG A 324 17.75 -36.23 11.67
C ARG A 324 18.01 -35.41 10.41
N LYS A 325 17.65 -35.91 9.24
CA LYS A 325 17.73 -35.14 7.98
C LYS A 325 16.76 -33.96 8.01
N MET A 326 15.52 -34.14 8.47
CA MET A 326 14.55 -33.05 8.58
C MET A 326 15.01 -31.97 9.57
N LYS A 327 15.51 -32.36 10.75
CA LYS A 327 16.09 -31.41 11.72
C LYS A 327 17.32 -30.68 11.17
N VAL A 328 18.21 -31.36 10.46
CA VAL A 328 19.38 -30.74 9.81
C VAL A 328 18.95 -29.75 8.72
N THR A 329 17.97 -30.10 7.89
CA THR A 329 17.43 -29.20 6.86
C THR A 329 16.73 -27.99 7.48
N VAL A 330 15.95 -28.18 8.55
CA VAL A 330 15.31 -27.08 9.29
C VAL A 330 16.36 -26.15 9.90
N ILE A 331 17.39 -26.71 10.53
CA ILE A 331 18.49 -25.93 11.11
C ILE A 331 19.26 -25.16 10.03
N GLN A 332 19.54 -25.77 8.88
CA GLN A 332 20.17 -25.08 7.75
C GLN A 332 19.27 -23.98 7.16
N LEU A 333 17.96 -24.23 7.07
CA LEU A 333 17.00 -23.24 6.59
C LEU A 333 16.88 -22.09 7.59
N THR A 334 16.83 -22.36 8.90
CA THR A 334 16.82 -21.33 9.96
C THR A 334 18.12 -20.51 9.93
N MET A 335 19.28 -21.15 9.76
CA MET A 335 20.56 -20.44 9.63
C MET A 335 20.62 -19.60 8.35
N ALA A 336 20.15 -20.12 7.22
CA ALA A 336 20.06 -19.38 5.97
C ALA A 336 19.10 -18.18 6.11
N LEU A 337 17.95 -18.36 6.75
CA LEU A 337 16.95 -17.32 6.97
C LEU A 337 17.45 -16.25 7.97
N ALA A 338 18.17 -16.66 9.02
CA ALA A 338 18.85 -15.76 9.94
C ALA A 338 19.94 -14.93 9.23
N SER A 339 20.71 -15.57 8.34
CA SER A 339 21.71 -14.87 7.53
C SER A 339 21.08 -13.90 6.51
N LEU A 340 19.93 -14.26 5.95
CA LEU A 340 19.16 -13.40 5.05
C LEU A 340 18.57 -12.20 5.79
N LYS A 341 18.10 -12.38 7.03
CA LYS A 341 17.61 -11.30 7.90
C LYS A 341 18.69 -10.24 8.17
N ASN A 342 19.96 -10.63 8.20
CA ASN A 342 21.07 -9.68 8.35
C ASN A 342 21.28 -8.81 7.09
N ILE A 343 20.87 -9.29 5.91
CA ILE A 343 20.93 -8.53 4.65
C ILE A 343 19.71 -7.61 4.53
N PHE A 344 18.52 -8.11 4.86
CA PHE A 344 17.28 -7.35 4.82
C PHE A 344 17.04 -6.59 6.13
N THR A 345 17.77 -5.49 6.29
CA THR A 345 17.67 -4.67 7.49
C THR A 345 16.34 -3.91 7.57
N PRO A 346 15.91 -3.53 8.80
CA PRO A 346 14.75 -2.66 8.98
C PRO A 346 14.85 -1.34 8.21
N LEU A 347 16.07 -0.83 7.98
CA LEU A 347 16.30 0.40 7.25
C LEU A 347 15.90 0.28 5.76
N LEU A 348 16.21 -0.85 5.12
CA LEU A 348 15.76 -1.12 3.75
C LEU A 348 14.23 -1.18 3.69
N PHE A 349 13.59 -1.89 4.63
CA PHE A 349 12.14 -2.00 4.66
C PHE A 349 11.45 -0.67 4.95
N ARG A 350 12.00 0.18 5.83
CA ARG A 350 11.54 1.56 6.02
C ARG A 350 11.53 2.33 4.71
N GLY A 351 12.65 2.29 4.00
CA GLY A 351 12.82 2.93 2.69
C GLY A 351 11.79 2.47 1.66
N LEU A 352 11.76 1.16 1.43
CA LEU A 352 10.94 0.54 0.39
C LEU A 352 9.44 0.64 0.69
N LEU A 353 9.00 0.31 1.91
CA LEU A 353 7.59 0.30 2.27
C LEU A 353 7.02 1.73 2.41
N SER A 354 7.82 2.69 2.88
CA SER A 354 7.43 4.11 2.89
C SER A 354 7.21 4.60 1.46
N PHE A 355 8.16 4.34 0.57
CA PHE A 355 8.07 4.71 -0.84
C PHE A 355 6.88 4.04 -1.53
N LEU A 356 6.66 2.73 -1.34
CA LEU A 356 5.54 2.01 -1.95
C LEU A 356 4.18 2.48 -1.41
N THR A 357 4.07 2.75 -0.10
CA THR A 357 2.83 3.28 0.50
C THR A 357 2.51 4.66 -0.08
N TRP A 358 3.52 5.53 -0.14
CA TRP A 358 3.41 6.85 -0.77
C TRP A 358 3.05 6.73 -2.26
N TRP A 359 3.68 5.79 -2.99
CA TRP A 359 3.45 5.58 -4.41
C TRP A 359 2.02 5.16 -4.72
N ILE A 360 1.46 4.21 -3.95
CA ILE A 360 0.07 3.77 -4.10
C ILE A 360 -0.88 4.96 -3.89
N ALA A 361 -0.68 5.76 -2.84
CA ALA A 361 -1.48 6.95 -2.58
C ALA A 361 -1.35 7.99 -3.71
N ALA A 362 -0.13 8.22 -4.21
CA ALA A 362 0.14 9.14 -5.31
C ALA A 362 -0.49 8.66 -6.62
N CYS A 363 -0.47 7.36 -6.92
CA CYS A 363 -1.17 6.78 -8.06
C CYS A 363 -2.67 7.01 -7.95
N LEU A 364 -3.27 6.68 -6.79
CA LEU A 364 -4.70 6.89 -6.55
C LEU A 364 -5.11 8.35 -6.69
N PHE A 365 -4.31 9.28 -6.16
CA PHE A 365 -4.59 10.70 -6.32
C PHE A 365 -4.53 11.13 -7.79
N SER A 366 -3.43 10.80 -8.49
CA SER A 366 -3.25 11.16 -9.89
C SER A 366 -4.37 10.61 -10.78
N THR A 367 -4.69 9.33 -10.67
CA THR A 367 -5.76 8.70 -11.50
C THR A 367 -7.14 9.26 -11.18
N SER A 368 -7.43 9.55 -9.90
CA SER A 368 -8.70 10.15 -9.50
C SER A 368 -8.83 11.60 -10.01
N LEU A 369 -7.72 12.36 -10.04
CA LEU A 369 -7.71 13.72 -10.59
C LEU A 369 -7.94 13.71 -12.10
N PHE A 370 -7.27 12.82 -12.83
CA PHE A 370 -7.54 12.63 -14.26
C PHE A 370 -8.99 12.19 -14.53
N GLY A 371 -9.54 11.30 -13.69
CA GLY A 371 -10.93 10.88 -13.80
C GLY A 371 -11.91 12.02 -13.56
N LEU A 372 -11.62 12.90 -12.60
CA LEU A 372 -12.44 14.08 -12.33
C LEU A 372 -12.40 15.05 -13.52
N PHE A 373 -11.22 15.33 -14.06
CA PHE A 373 -11.06 16.15 -15.26
C PHE A 373 -11.80 15.57 -16.46
N TYR A 374 -11.65 14.26 -16.70
CA TYR A 374 -12.34 13.56 -17.78
C TYR A 374 -13.86 13.68 -17.65
N HIS A 375 -14.41 13.41 -16.47
CA HIS A 375 -15.87 13.43 -16.29
C HIS A 375 -16.48 14.82 -16.24
N GLN A 376 -15.75 15.84 -15.79
CA GLN A 376 -16.27 17.22 -15.76
C GLN A 376 -16.18 17.92 -17.11
N TYR A 377 -15.11 17.69 -17.88
CA TYR A 377 -14.82 18.49 -19.07
C TYR A 377 -14.97 17.73 -20.38
N LEU A 378 -14.76 16.40 -20.40
CA LEU A 378 -14.74 15.63 -21.65
C LEU A 378 -16.02 14.81 -21.90
N THR A 379 -16.81 14.53 -20.87
CA THR A 379 -18.11 13.84 -21.03
C THR A 379 -19.33 14.76 -20.94
N VAL A 380 -19.14 16.00 -20.49
CA VAL A 380 -20.20 17.03 -20.44
C VAL A 380 -20.12 17.99 -21.63
N ALA A 381 -18.96 18.09 -22.29
CA ALA A 381 -18.79 18.70 -23.60
C ALA A 381 -19.16 17.68 -24.70
#